data_AF-A0A372NL62-F1
#
_entry.id   AF-A0A372NL62-F1
#
_cell.length_a   1.000
_cell.length_b   1.000
_cell.length_c   1.000
_cell.angle_alpha   90.00
_cell.angle_beta   90.00
_cell.angle_gamma   90.00
#
_symmetry.space_group_name_H-M   'P 1'
#
loop_
_entity.id
_entity.type
_entity.pdbx_description
1 polymer ?
#
loop_
_entity_poly.entity_id
_entity_poly.type
_entity_poly.pdbx_seq_one_letter_code
_entity_poly.pdbx_strand_id
1 'polypeptide(L)'
;MRAEAPHPGTGRFLVLGLGCERGTLPSELLDLSLVALARLGAAPETVAFVATLDVRAEEPAMHAVARYFSVPLVTFPAARLEAETPRLANPSDIVFAHTGCHGVAEAAALAQAGQGGRLVAEKTKSAHATVAIAESFQPLAAVSSLRDSAPSHTDSSRERA
;
A
#
# COMPACT_ATOMS: atom_id res chain seq x y z
N MET A 1 -21.51 13.59 -34.18
CA MET A 1 -20.58 12.65 -33.52
C MET A 1 -19.22 13.32 -33.42
N ARG A 2 -18.82 13.80 -32.23
CA ARG A 2 -17.43 14.19 -32.00
C ARG A 2 -16.79 13.04 -31.26
N ALA A 3 -15.81 12.39 -31.90
CA ALA A 3 -14.91 11.49 -31.21
C ALA A 3 -14.13 12.33 -30.20
N GLU A 4 -14.29 12.03 -28.92
CA GLU A 4 -13.56 12.70 -27.86
C GLU A 4 -12.10 12.25 -27.91
N ALA A 5 -11.18 13.21 -27.92
CA ALA A 5 -9.75 12.95 -27.97
C ALA A 5 -9.31 12.15 -26.74
N PRO A 6 -8.34 11.22 -26.86
CA PRO A 6 -7.78 10.53 -25.71
C PRO A 6 -7.19 11.56 -24.73
N HIS A 7 -7.71 11.56 -23.49
CA HIS A 7 -7.22 12.40 -22.41
C HIS A 7 -5.74 12.07 -22.11
N PRO A 8 -4.90 13.07 -21.82
CA PRO A 8 -3.50 12.86 -21.52
C PRO A 8 -3.31 12.02 -20.24
N GLY A 9 -3.01 10.73 -20.43
CA GLY A 9 -2.15 9.94 -19.56
C GLY A 9 -2.60 9.71 -18.12
N THR A 10 -3.82 9.20 -17.91
CA THR A 10 -4.19 8.56 -16.64
C THR A 10 -3.41 7.25 -16.53
N GLY A 11 -2.20 7.30 -15.96
CA GLY A 11 -1.39 6.09 -15.75
C GLY A 11 -2.14 5.14 -14.82
N ARG A 12 -2.70 4.06 -15.37
CA ARG A 12 -3.29 2.98 -14.58
C ARG A 12 -2.17 2.11 -14.05
N PHE A 13 -2.13 1.94 -12.73
CA PHE A 13 -1.18 1.04 -12.07
C PHE A 13 -1.82 0.37 -10.86
N LEU A 14 -1.22 -0.72 -10.42
CA LEU A 14 -1.63 -1.45 -9.23
C LEU A 14 -0.73 -1.09 -8.04
N VAL A 15 -1.36 -1.09 -6.87
CA VAL A 15 -0.70 -1.01 -5.58
C VAL A 15 -0.96 -2.30 -4.82
N LEU A 16 0.10 -2.93 -4.33
CA LEU A 16 0.02 -4.03 -3.38
C LEU A 16 -0.02 -3.46 -1.96
N GLY A 17 -1.13 -3.62 -1.26
CA GLY A 17 -1.22 -3.37 0.16
C GLY A 17 -0.90 -4.64 0.95
N LEU A 18 0.06 -4.56 1.87
CA LEU A 18 0.59 -5.72 2.59
C LEU A 18 0.43 -5.56 4.10
N GLY A 19 0.15 -6.67 4.78
CA GLY A 19 0.24 -6.80 6.23
C GLY A 19 0.77 -8.17 6.60
N CYS A 20 1.53 -8.25 7.69
CA CYS A 20 1.99 -9.54 8.22
C CYS A 20 2.22 -9.48 9.74
N GLU A 21 2.33 -10.65 10.34
CA GLU A 21 2.87 -10.82 11.69
C GLU A 21 4.39 -10.59 11.69
N ARG A 22 4.96 -10.31 12.87
CA ARG A 22 6.42 -10.11 13.00
C ARG A 22 7.16 -11.39 12.67
N GLY A 23 8.24 -11.29 11.89
CA GLY A 23 9.05 -12.46 11.53
C GLY A 23 8.41 -13.38 10.50
N THR A 24 7.33 -12.95 9.83
CA THR A 24 6.75 -13.67 8.68
C THR A 24 7.83 -13.92 7.64
N LEU A 25 7.87 -15.14 7.08
CA LEU A 25 8.85 -15.50 6.08
C LEU A 25 8.69 -14.63 4.82
N PRO A 26 9.78 -14.06 4.28
CA PRO A 26 9.72 -13.29 3.04
C PRO A 26 9.06 -14.01 1.86
N SER A 27 9.29 -15.33 1.75
CA SER A 27 8.68 -16.16 0.71
C SER A 27 7.16 -16.26 0.86
N GLU A 28 6.62 -16.34 2.09
CA GLU A 28 5.19 -16.46 2.31
C GLU A 28 4.43 -15.23 1.79
N LEU A 29 4.91 -14.03 2.12
CA LEU A 29 4.28 -12.79 1.67
C LEU A 29 4.45 -12.58 0.16
N LEU A 30 5.60 -12.96 -0.41
CA LEU A 30 5.83 -12.90 -1.84
C LEU A 30 4.93 -13.86 -2.63
N ASP A 31 4.86 -15.12 -2.21
CA ASP A 31 4.02 -16.14 -2.84
C ASP A 31 2.55 -15.73 -2.78
N LEU A 32 2.09 -15.22 -1.63
CA LEU A 32 0.73 -14.69 -1.48
C LEU A 32 0.47 -13.51 -2.42
N SER A 33 1.45 -12.63 -2.62
CA SER A 33 1.34 -11.48 -3.53
C SER A 33 1.22 -11.92 -4.99
N LEU A 34 2.04 -12.89 -5.41
CA LEU A 34 1.99 -13.46 -6.76
C LEU A 34 0.68 -14.19 -7.02
N VAL A 35 0.18 -14.97 -6.05
CA VAL A 35 -1.12 -15.64 -6.14
C VAL A 35 -2.26 -14.63 -6.27
N ALA A 36 -2.22 -13.53 -5.51
CA ALA A 36 -3.24 -12.48 -5.60
C ALA A 36 -3.27 -11.81 -6.99
N LEU A 37 -2.10 -11.49 -7.56
CA LEU A 37 -2.00 -10.94 -8.91
C LEU A 37 -2.46 -11.92 -9.98
N ALA A 38 -2.05 -13.19 -9.87
CA ALA A 38 -2.43 -14.24 -10.82
C ALA A 38 -3.95 -14.44 -10.86
N ARG A 39 -4.63 -14.40 -9.71
CA ARG A 39 -6.10 -14.47 -9.63
C ARG A 39 -6.80 -13.30 -10.33
N LEU A 40 -6.16 -12.13 -10.36
CA LEU A 40 -6.66 -10.95 -11.06
C LEU A 40 -6.35 -11.01 -12.58
N GLY A 41 -5.49 -11.93 -13.03
CA GLY A 41 -4.95 -11.92 -14.39
C GLY A 41 -4.03 -10.74 -14.66
N ALA A 42 -3.47 -10.13 -13.60
CA ALA A 42 -2.60 -8.97 -13.70
C ALA A 42 -1.14 -9.39 -13.86
N ALA A 43 -0.43 -8.72 -14.75
CA ALA A 43 1.00 -8.92 -14.94
C ALA A 43 1.79 -8.22 -13.81
N PRO A 44 2.85 -8.83 -13.26
CA PRO A 44 3.68 -8.25 -12.20
C PRO A 44 4.15 -6.81 -12.47
N GLU A 45 4.42 -6.48 -13.73
CA GLU A 45 4.92 -5.18 -14.20
C GLU A 45 3.88 -4.05 -14.04
N THR A 46 2.61 -4.39 -13.78
CA THR A 46 1.56 -3.40 -13.51
C THR A 46 1.60 -2.87 -12.08
N VAL A 47 2.33 -3.54 -11.18
CA VAL A 47 2.55 -3.07 -9.82
C VAL A 47 3.55 -1.92 -9.84
N ALA A 48 3.16 -0.77 -9.29
CA ALA A 48 4.03 0.39 -9.17
C ALA A 48 4.47 0.69 -7.73
N PHE A 49 3.75 0.15 -6.74
CA PHE A 49 4.04 0.38 -5.33
C PHE A 49 3.68 -0.83 -4.47
N VAL A 50 4.46 -1.01 -3.41
CA VAL A 50 4.09 -1.79 -2.24
C VAL A 50 3.77 -0.82 -1.12
N ALA A 51 2.66 -1.01 -0.41
CA ALA A 51 2.22 -0.15 0.67
C ALA A 51 1.94 -0.94 1.95
N THR A 52 2.27 -0.39 3.12
CA THR A 52 1.98 -1.02 4.43
C THR A 52 1.84 0.00 5.57
N LEU A 53 1.59 -0.48 6.77
CA LEU A 53 1.61 0.29 8.03
C LEU A 53 3.06 0.56 8.45
N ASP A 54 3.36 1.77 8.90
CA ASP A 54 4.69 2.21 9.33
C ASP A 54 5.41 1.29 10.33
N VAL A 55 4.71 0.76 11.33
CA VAL A 55 5.28 -0.20 12.29
C VAL A 55 5.62 -1.58 11.69
N ARG A 56 5.40 -1.77 10.38
CA ARG A 56 5.83 -2.94 9.60
C ARG A 56 6.91 -2.61 8.57
N ALA A 57 7.39 -1.37 8.51
CA ALA A 57 8.36 -0.92 7.50
C ALA A 57 9.62 -1.80 7.49
N GLU A 58 10.14 -2.14 8.66
CA GLU A 58 11.40 -2.88 8.84
C GLU A 58 11.24 -4.40 8.77
N GLU A 59 10.04 -4.93 8.53
CA GLU A 59 9.86 -6.37 8.40
C GLU A 59 10.54 -6.85 7.11
N PRO A 60 11.44 -7.85 7.17
CA PRO A 60 12.18 -8.34 6.00
C PRO A 60 11.27 -8.77 4.84
N ALA A 61 10.07 -9.26 5.16
CA ALA A 61 9.07 -9.65 4.18
C ALA A 61 8.60 -8.47 3.31
N MET A 62 8.40 -7.27 3.89
CA MET A 62 7.98 -6.09 3.13
C MET A 62 9.03 -5.68 2.11
N HIS A 63 10.29 -5.65 2.54
CA HIS A 63 11.42 -5.32 1.66
C HIS A 63 11.64 -6.37 0.58
N ALA A 64 11.44 -7.65 0.88
CA ALA A 64 11.59 -8.71 -0.11
C ALA A 64 10.58 -8.58 -1.25
N VAL A 65 9.31 -8.29 -0.93
CA VAL A 65 8.28 -8.07 -1.94
C VAL A 65 8.60 -6.82 -2.76
N ALA A 66 8.91 -5.69 -2.12
CA ALA A 66 9.27 -4.46 -2.83
C ALA A 66 10.47 -4.65 -3.77
N ARG A 67 11.50 -5.39 -3.34
CA ARG A 67 12.67 -5.74 -4.16
C ARG A 67 12.31 -6.65 -5.33
N TYR A 68 11.48 -7.67 -5.12
CA TYR A 68 11.05 -8.58 -6.18
C TYR A 68 10.38 -7.82 -7.33
N PHE A 69 9.45 -6.92 -7.00
CA PHE A 69 8.77 -6.10 -7.99
C PHE A 69 9.60 -4.89 -8.47
N SER A 70 10.77 -4.63 -7.87
CA SER A 70 11.60 -3.44 -8.13
C SER A 70 10.83 -2.12 -7.97
N VAL A 71 9.96 -2.05 -6.97
CA VAL A 71 9.09 -0.89 -6.69
C VAL A 71 9.35 -0.30 -5.30
N PRO A 72 8.99 0.96 -5.06
CA PRO A 72 9.03 1.55 -3.74
C PRO A 72 8.16 0.81 -2.72
N LEU A 73 8.68 0.67 -1.50
CA LEU A 73 7.88 0.45 -0.30
C LEU A 73 7.41 1.81 0.22
N VAL A 74 6.11 1.98 0.40
CA VAL A 74 5.47 3.16 0.98
C VAL A 74 4.82 2.75 2.30
N THR A 75 4.97 3.61 3.31
CA THR A 75 4.43 3.37 4.64
C THR A 75 3.48 4.48 5.02
N PHE A 76 2.47 4.13 5.81
CA PHE A 76 1.50 5.08 6.32
C PHE A 76 1.33 4.91 7.83
N PRO A 77 1.13 6.01 8.58
CA PRO A 77 0.73 5.92 9.97
C PRO A 77 -0.69 5.36 10.09
N ALA A 78 -0.97 4.69 11.20
CA ALA A 78 -2.27 4.08 11.48
C ALA A 78 -3.46 5.03 11.27
N ALA A 79 -3.35 6.28 11.73
CA ALA A 79 -4.39 7.29 11.57
C ALA A 79 -4.72 7.59 10.09
N ARG A 80 -3.72 7.55 9.20
CA ARG A 80 -3.96 7.74 7.76
C ARG A 80 -4.67 6.53 7.16
N LEU A 81 -4.29 5.32 7.59
CA LEU A 81 -4.95 4.09 7.17
C LEU A 81 -6.40 4.02 7.67
N GLU A 82 -6.66 4.45 8.91
CA GLU A 82 -8.00 4.50 9.48
C GLU A 82 -8.93 5.46 8.72
N ALA A 83 -8.40 6.53 8.11
CA ALA A 83 -9.21 7.40 7.25
C ALA A 83 -9.78 6.67 6.01
N GLU A 84 -9.21 5.51 5.63
CA GLU A 84 -9.68 4.68 4.53
C GLU A 84 -10.74 3.65 4.96
N THR A 85 -11.09 3.55 6.26
CA THR A 85 -12.09 2.61 6.80
C THR A 85 -13.40 2.58 6.01
N PRO A 86 -14.00 3.70 5.57
CA PRO A 86 -15.24 3.68 4.78
C PRO A 86 -15.12 3.00 3.41
N ARG A 87 -13.90 2.78 2.91
CA ARG A 87 -13.60 2.18 1.61
C ARG A 87 -13.10 0.73 1.72
N LEU A 88 -12.92 0.21 2.94
CA LEU A 88 -12.50 -1.16 3.16
C LEU A 88 -13.64 -2.13 2.84
N ALA A 89 -13.29 -3.26 2.23
CA ALA A 89 -14.25 -4.34 2.03
C ALA A 89 -14.44 -5.14 3.33
N ASN A 90 -13.37 -5.25 4.14
CA ASN A 90 -13.37 -6.13 5.29
C ASN A 90 -12.76 -5.48 6.56
N PRO A 91 -13.40 -4.46 7.15
CA PRO A 91 -12.94 -3.84 8.39
C PRO A 91 -12.95 -4.82 9.57
N SER A 92 -12.08 -4.62 10.56
CA SER A 92 -11.91 -5.53 11.69
C SER A 92 -11.54 -4.81 12.99
N ASP A 93 -12.39 -4.96 14.00
CA ASP A 93 -12.16 -4.42 15.36
C ASP A 93 -10.94 -5.05 16.03
N ILE A 94 -10.69 -6.34 15.76
CA ILE A 94 -9.50 -7.05 16.26
C ILE A 94 -8.25 -6.40 15.67
N VAL A 95 -8.22 -6.12 14.37
CA VAL A 95 -7.07 -5.43 13.75
C VAL A 95 -6.93 -4.03 14.34
N PHE A 96 -8.03 -3.28 14.46
CA PHE A 96 -8.03 -1.95 15.06
C PHE A 96 -7.42 -1.93 16.46
N ALA A 97 -7.78 -2.88 17.33
CA ALA A 97 -7.21 -2.97 18.67
C ALA A 97 -5.69 -3.17 18.70
N HIS A 98 -5.11 -3.79 17.66
CA HIS A 98 -3.67 -4.07 17.58
C HIS A 98 -2.88 -3.01 16.80
N THR A 99 -3.51 -2.36 15.82
CA THR A 99 -2.81 -1.51 14.85
C THR A 99 -3.29 -0.07 14.84
N GLY A 100 -4.43 0.24 15.46
CA GLY A 100 -5.09 1.53 15.37
C GLY A 100 -5.77 1.81 14.03
N CYS A 101 -5.94 0.78 13.17
CA CYS A 101 -6.73 0.90 11.94
C CYS A 101 -7.52 -0.40 11.65
N HIS A 102 -8.70 -0.29 11.02
CA HIS A 102 -9.58 -1.46 10.80
C HIS A 102 -9.10 -2.45 9.72
N GLY A 103 -8.05 -2.13 8.96
CA GLY A 103 -7.49 -3.06 7.99
C GLY A 103 -6.21 -2.56 7.35
N VAL A 104 -5.07 -3.18 7.67
CA VAL A 104 -3.76 -2.71 7.19
C VAL A 104 -3.61 -2.85 5.67
N ALA A 105 -3.80 -4.05 5.12
CA ALA A 105 -3.52 -4.31 3.70
C ALA A 105 -4.44 -3.50 2.77
N GLU A 106 -5.75 -3.56 2.98
CA GLU A 106 -6.73 -2.82 2.16
C GLU A 106 -6.54 -1.30 2.29
N ALA A 107 -6.40 -0.78 3.52
CA ALA A 107 -6.21 0.66 3.71
C ALA A 107 -4.90 1.16 3.11
N ALA A 108 -3.80 0.40 3.21
CA ALA A 108 -2.53 0.82 2.67
C ALA A 108 -2.56 0.87 1.14
N ALA A 109 -3.20 -0.12 0.50
CA ALA A 109 -3.41 -0.11 -0.95
C ALA A 109 -4.21 1.12 -1.39
N LEU A 110 -5.33 1.42 -0.71
CA LEU A 110 -6.22 2.53 -1.02
C LEU A 110 -5.61 3.90 -0.72
N ALA A 111 -4.87 4.03 0.38
CA ALA A 111 -4.19 5.26 0.75
C ALA A 111 -3.19 5.68 -0.32
N GLN A 112 -2.42 4.72 -0.85
CA GLN A 112 -1.47 4.96 -1.94
C GLN A 112 -2.15 5.13 -3.31
N ALA A 113 -3.23 4.39 -3.58
CA ALA A 113 -4.02 4.58 -4.80
C ALA A 113 -4.79 5.91 -4.82
N GLY A 114 -4.92 6.56 -3.66
CA GLY A 114 -5.55 7.87 -3.43
C GLY A 114 -7.06 7.88 -3.64
N GLN A 115 -7.63 9.09 -3.70
CA GLN A 115 -9.09 9.31 -3.60
C GLN A 115 -9.90 8.57 -4.68
N GLY A 116 -9.40 8.53 -5.92
CA GLY A 116 -10.06 7.83 -7.02
C GLY A 116 -9.74 6.33 -7.12
N GLY A 117 -8.83 5.83 -6.28
CA GLY A 117 -8.44 4.43 -6.28
C GLY A 117 -9.57 3.50 -5.82
N ARG A 118 -9.46 2.21 -6.14
CA ARG A 118 -10.42 1.20 -5.66
C ARG A 118 -9.76 -0.15 -5.46
N LEU A 119 -10.30 -0.96 -4.55
CA LEU A 119 -9.90 -2.35 -4.44
C LEU A 119 -10.29 -3.11 -5.71
N VAL A 120 -9.33 -3.81 -6.28
CA VAL A 120 -9.52 -4.77 -7.39
C VAL A 120 -9.28 -6.21 -6.94
N ALA A 121 -8.62 -6.38 -5.78
CA ALA A 121 -8.68 -7.59 -4.98
C ALA A 121 -8.80 -7.21 -3.50
N GLU A 122 -9.84 -7.74 -2.84
CA GLU A 122 -10.01 -7.66 -1.39
C GLU A 122 -8.90 -8.43 -0.66
N LYS A 123 -8.86 -8.34 0.67
CA LYS A 123 -7.84 -9.03 1.47
C LYS A 123 -7.82 -10.54 1.22
N THR A 124 -6.69 -11.05 0.74
CA THR A 124 -6.34 -12.46 0.67
C THR A 124 -5.34 -12.77 1.77
N LYS A 125 -5.53 -13.88 2.49
CA LYS A 125 -4.72 -14.24 3.66
C LYS A 125 -3.95 -15.54 3.45
N SER A 126 -2.77 -15.63 4.04
CA SER A 126 -2.07 -16.88 4.36
C SER A 126 -2.14 -17.12 5.88
N ALA A 127 -1.23 -17.93 6.44
CA ALA A 127 -1.16 -18.16 7.88
C ALA A 127 -0.76 -16.88 8.63
N HIS A 128 0.24 -16.15 8.14
CA HIS A 128 0.83 -15.00 8.84
C HIS A 128 0.81 -13.69 8.02
N ALA A 129 0.36 -13.73 6.77
CA ALA A 129 0.35 -12.59 5.87
C ALA A 129 -1.03 -12.29 5.28
N THR A 130 -1.20 -11.05 4.84
CA THR A 130 -2.39 -10.54 4.17
C THR A 130 -1.97 -9.61 3.03
N VAL A 131 -2.58 -9.78 1.86
CA VAL A 131 -2.38 -8.94 0.67
C VAL A 131 -3.73 -8.41 0.20
N ALA A 132 -3.78 -7.15 -0.20
CA ALA A 132 -4.89 -6.56 -0.96
C ALA A 132 -4.32 -5.80 -2.17
N ILE A 133 -5.14 -5.61 -3.21
CA ILE A 133 -4.70 -4.92 -4.43
C ILE A 133 -5.67 -3.78 -4.74
N ALA A 134 -5.12 -2.57 -4.89
CA ALA A 134 -5.87 -1.42 -5.36
C ALA A 134 -5.39 -0.98 -6.74
N GLU A 135 -6.32 -0.53 -7.56
CA GLU A 135 -6.04 0.15 -8.81
C GLU A 135 -6.04 1.67 -8.60
N SER A 136 -5.08 2.33 -9.22
CA SER A 136 -4.89 3.77 -9.17
C SER A 136 -5.09 4.41 -10.54
N PHE A 137 -5.58 5.66 -10.53
CA PHE A 137 -5.84 6.49 -11.73
C PHE A 137 -5.11 7.84 -11.66
N GLN A 138 -4.17 7.98 -10.75
CA GLN A 138 -3.39 9.21 -10.64
C GLN A 138 -2.13 9.11 -11.51
N PRO A 139 -1.60 10.22 -12.05
CA PRO A 139 -0.36 10.18 -12.81
C PRO A 139 0.79 9.66 -11.95
N LEU A 140 1.56 8.70 -12.47
CA LEU A 140 2.68 8.09 -11.72
C LEU A 140 3.71 9.15 -11.26
N ALA A 141 3.90 10.21 -12.04
CA ALA A 141 4.76 11.34 -11.69
C ALA A 141 4.27 12.11 -10.45
N ALA A 142 2.95 12.27 -10.27
CA ALA A 142 2.37 12.98 -9.13
C ALA A 142 2.58 12.24 -7.80
N VAL A 143 2.62 10.91 -7.85
CA VAL A 143 2.86 10.04 -6.68
C VAL A 143 4.34 9.98 -6.28
N SER A 144 5.27 10.25 -7.21
CA SER A 144 6.70 10.35 -6.90
C SER A 144 7.02 11.59 -6.05
N SER A 145 6.32 12.71 -6.27
CA SER A 145 6.60 13.99 -5.57
C SER A 145 6.13 14.01 -4.11
N LEU A 146 5.17 13.16 -3.73
CA LEU A 146 4.73 12.99 -2.35
C LEU A 146 5.82 12.36 -1.45
N ARG A 147 6.91 11.86 -2.03
CA ARG A 147 8.05 11.24 -1.33
C ARG A 147 8.99 12.27 -0.69
N ASP A 148 9.03 13.50 -1.21
CA ASP A 148 9.95 14.54 -0.73
C ASP A 148 9.38 15.38 0.44
N SER A 149 8.13 15.13 0.83
CA SER A 149 7.43 15.86 1.90
C SER A 149 7.32 15.05 3.18
N ALA A 150 8.44 14.54 3.71
CA ALA A 150 8.51 14.12 5.12
C ALA A 150 8.87 15.34 5.99
N PRO A 151 8.27 15.52 7.18
CA PRO A 151 8.60 16.66 8.03
C PRO A 151 10.03 16.50 8.56
N SER A 152 10.89 17.45 8.22
CA SER A 152 12.17 17.64 8.86
C SER A 152 11.92 17.98 10.33
N HIS A 153 12.03 16.98 11.21
CA HIS A 153 12.26 17.23 12.62
C HIS A 153 13.61 17.95 12.75
N THR A 154 13.55 19.28 12.75
CA THR A 154 14.63 20.10 13.26
C THR A 154 14.51 20.02 14.78
N ASP A 155 15.15 19.02 15.37
CA ASP A 155 15.37 18.99 16.81
C ASP A 155 16.32 20.14 17.16
N SER A 156 15.75 21.26 17.59
CA SER A 156 16.48 22.38 18.16
C SER A 156 16.92 21.99 19.57
N SER A 157 17.96 21.15 19.62
CA SER A 157 18.73 20.94 20.82
C SER A 157 19.41 22.25 21.24
N ARG A 158 19.17 22.62 22.50
CA ARG A 158 20.12 23.30 23.40
C ARG A 158 20.58 24.71 23.01
N GLU A 159 19.94 25.69 23.63
CA GLU A 159 20.67 26.74 24.36
C GLU A 159 19.72 27.44 25.32
N ARG A 160 19.95 27.28 26.63
CA ARG A 160 19.71 28.31 27.64
C ARG A 160 20.24 27.89 29.01
N ALA A 161 21.16 28.73 29.48
CA ALA A 161 21.66 28.99 30.83
C ALA A 161 22.57 27.92 31.47
#